data_AF-A0A4R2N9H2-F1
#
_entry.id   AF-A0A4R2N9H2-F1
#
_cell.length_a   1.000
_cell.length_b   1.000
_cell.length_c   1.000
_cell.angle_alpha   90.00
_cell.angle_beta   90.00
_cell.angle_gamma   90.00
#
_symmetry.space_group_name_H-M   'P 1'
#
loop_
_entity.id
_entity.type
_entity.pdbx_description
1 polymer ?
#
loop_
_entity_poly.entity_id
_entity_poly.type
_entity_poly.pdbx_seq_one_letter_code
_entity_poly.pdbx_strand_id
1 'polypeptide(L)'
;MLQLKNGKPLNLTYLTELINPEKSVYITKKRVLGLKIRIEGYFYSDGYVMKSEDKLFVKIKDKKRYVERIKVSDPIEIWGYPIKDFNYSGFKVDLPIWHIQFQFGLETKEVQISLKTINVITKFLQMLKIS
;
A
#
# COMPACT_ATOMS: atom_id res chain seq x y z
N MET A 1 27.52 13.42 -0.34
CA MET A 1 27.23 13.07 -1.74
C MET A 1 28.20 11.97 -2.12
N LEU A 2 27.81 10.70 -2.03
CA LEU A 2 28.70 9.57 -2.34
C LEU A 2 28.50 9.21 -3.81
N GLN A 3 29.49 9.52 -4.65
CA GLN A 3 29.54 9.09 -6.05
C GLN A 3 30.42 7.84 -6.16
N LEU A 4 29.91 6.78 -6.78
CA LEU A 4 30.70 5.62 -7.19
C LEU A 4 30.96 5.65 -8.69
N LYS A 5 32.14 5.14 -9.06
CA LYS A 5 32.92 5.36 -10.29
C LYS A 5 32.32 4.81 -11.59
N ASN A 6 31.06 4.35 -11.60
CA ASN A 6 30.38 3.87 -12.81
C ASN A 6 29.00 4.54 -12.84
N GLY A 7 28.88 5.62 -13.62
CA GLY A 7 27.73 6.56 -13.68
C GLY A 7 26.40 5.98 -14.17
N LYS A 8 25.93 4.86 -13.60
CA LYS A 8 24.54 4.45 -13.67
C LYS A 8 23.86 4.82 -12.34
N PRO A 9 22.68 5.46 -12.36
CA PRO A 9 21.95 5.76 -11.14
C PRO A 9 21.55 4.45 -10.45
N LEU A 10 22.31 4.07 -9.43
CA LEU A 10 21.88 3.17 -8.37
C LEU A 10 20.68 3.83 -7.70
N ASN A 11 19.45 3.39 -7.99
CA ASN A 11 18.35 3.37 -7.00
C ASN A 11 16.97 2.97 -7.55
N LEU A 12 16.76 2.89 -8.85
CA LEU A 12 15.41 2.63 -9.40
C LEU A 12 15.00 1.15 -9.31
N THR A 13 15.89 0.25 -9.73
CA THR A 13 15.60 -1.20 -9.83
C THR A 13 15.56 -1.89 -8.47
N TYR A 14 16.38 -1.43 -7.51
CA TYR A 14 16.52 -2.07 -6.21
C TYR A 14 15.24 -1.96 -5.36
N LEU A 15 14.58 -0.79 -5.35
CA LEU A 15 13.33 -0.63 -4.58
C LEU A 15 12.19 -1.48 -5.13
N THR A 16 12.13 -1.68 -6.45
CA THR A 16 11.15 -2.58 -7.08
C THR A 16 11.44 -4.05 -6.82
N GLU A 17 12.70 -4.42 -6.54
CA GLU A 17 13.07 -5.78 -6.13
C GLU A 17 12.74 -6.04 -4.65
N LEU A 18 12.82 -5.01 -3.79
CA LEU A 18 12.56 -5.09 -2.35
C LEU A 18 11.08 -5.06 -1.97
N ILE A 19 10.22 -4.56 -2.85
CA ILE A 19 8.77 -4.44 -2.62
C ILE A 19 8.05 -5.42 -3.52
N ASN A 20 7.40 -6.42 -2.92
CA ASN A 20 6.48 -7.26 -3.66
C ASN A 20 5.15 -6.50 -3.88
N PRO A 21 4.81 -6.08 -5.10
CA PRO A 21 3.64 -5.22 -5.34
C PRO A 21 2.31 -5.87 -4.93
N GLU A 22 2.18 -7.18 -5.12
CA GLU A 22 0.95 -7.93 -4.90
C GLU A 22 0.70 -8.27 -3.41
N LYS A 23 1.78 -8.37 -2.63
CA LYS A 23 1.75 -8.78 -1.22
C LYS A 23 2.03 -7.65 -0.23
N SER A 24 2.12 -6.41 -0.71
CA SER A 24 2.54 -5.29 0.14
C SER A 24 1.43 -4.43 0.72
N VAL A 25 0.17 -4.68 0.33
CA VAL A 25 -0.99 -3.97 0.86
C VAL A 25 -1.92 -4.92 1.60
N TYR A 26 -2.05 -4.69 2.90
CA TYR A 26 -2.91 -5.44 3.81
C TYR A 26 -4.12 -4.60 4.17
N ILE A 27 -5.32 -5.12 3.89
CA ILE A 27 -6.58 -4.51 4.31
C ILE A 27 -7.03 -5.21 5.57
N THR A 28 -7.16 -4.46 6.66
CA THR A 28 -7.56 -4.99 7.97
C THR A 28 -9.03 -4.73 8.26
N LYS A 29 -9.59 -3.61 7.79
CA LYS A 29 -11.00 -3.26 8.01
C LYS A 29 -11.64 -2.71 6.74
N LYS A 30 -12.92 -3.06 6.56
CA LYS A 30 -13.80 -2.51 5.52
C LYS A 30 -15.12 -2.16 6.17
N ARG A 31 -15.63 -0.95 5.94
CA ARG A 31 -16.93 -0.50 6.45
C ARG A 31 -17.71 0.22 5.37
N VAL A 32 -18.98 -0.11 5.22
CA VAL A 32 -19.89 0.62 4.33
C VAL A 32 -20.44 1.82 5.11
N LEU A 33 -20.27 3.02 4.55
CA LEU A 33 -20.71 4.30 5.09
C LEU A 33 -21.55 5.00 4.02
N GLY A 34 -22.84 4.66 3.96
CA GLY A 34 -23.74 5.12 2.90
C GLY A 34 -23.25 4.69 1.51
N LEU A 35 -22.98 5.67 0.63
CA LEU A 35 -22.49 5.44 -0.73
C LEU A 35 -20.97 5.22 -0.83
N LYS A 36 -20.27 5.07 0.30
CA LYS A 36 -18.82 4.90 0.34
C LYS A 36 -18.43 3.63 1.10
N ILE A 37 -17.33 3.03 0.71
CA ILE A 37 -16.61 2.02 1.46
C ILE A 37 -15.37 2.69 2.05
N ARG A 38 -15.26 2.66 3.37
CA ARG A 38 -14.03 2.96 4.08
C ARG A 38 -13.17 1.71 4.15
N ILE A 39 -11.93 1.84 3.71
CA ILE A 39 -10.91 0.80 3.76
C ILE A 39 -9.79 1.28 4.67
N GLU A 40 -9.43 0.47 5.66
CA GLU A 40 -8.28 0.70 6.53
C GLU A 40 -7.32 -0.49 6.42
N GLY A 41 -6.04 -0.22 6.57
CA GLY A 41 -5.01 -1.21 6.37
C GLY A 41 -3.61 -0.68 6.65
N TYR A 42 -2.62 -1.46 6.24
CA TYR A 42 -1.23 -1.05 6.31
C TYR A 42 -0.44 -1.57 5.10
N PHE A 43 0.62 -0.85 4.76
CA PHE A 43 1.65 -1.31 3.85
C PHE A 43 2.68 -2.16 4.60
N TYR A 44 3.18 -3.19 3.95
CA TYR A 44 4.23 -4.04 4.51
C TYR A 44 5.12 -4.57 3.39
N SER A 45 6.43 -4.58 3.62
CA SER A 45 7.35 -5.35 2.80
C SER A 45 8.41 -6.01 3.68
N ASP A 46 9.03 -7.06 3.17
CA ASP A 46 10.18 -7.69 3.84
C ASP A 46 11.47 -6.91 3.62
N GLY A 47 11.64 -6.33 2.43
CA GLY A 47 12.82 -5.55 2.07
C GLY A 47 12.68 -4.03 2.21
N TYR A 48 11.51 -3.51 2.61
CA TYR A 48 11.27 -2.07 2.63
C TYR A 48 10.44 -1.61 3.84
N VAL A 49 10.94 -0.59 4.52
CA VAL A 49 10.24 0.13 5.60
C VAL A 49 9.91 1.53 5.11
N MET A 50 8.63 1.92 5.23
CA MET A 50 8.19 3.25 4.82
C MET A 50 8.79 4.35 5.68
N LYS A 51 9.24 5.42 5.03
CA LYS A 51 9.72 6.64 5.67
C LYS A 51 8.60 7.65 5.87
N SER A 52 8.87 8.67 6.67
CA SER A 52 7.91 9.71 7.02
C SER A 52 7.39 10.50 5.80
N GLU A 53 8.23 10.66 4.79
CA GLU A 53 7.97 11.35 3.53
C GLU A 53 7.21 10.50 2.50
N ASP A 54 7.19 9.18 2.69
CA ASP A 54 6.56 8.27 1.73
C ASP A 54 5.05 8.36 1.81
N LYS A 55 4.40 8.31 0.66
CA LYS A 55 2.95 8.49 0.54
C LYS A 55 2.32 7.30 -0.17
N LEU A 56 1.36 6.69 0.50
CA LEU A 56 0.47 5.75 -0.16
C LEU A 56 -0.60 6.52 -0.93
N PHE A 57 -1.00 5.99 -2.08
CA PHE A 57 -2.09 6.52 -2.87
C PHE A 57 -2.97 5.39 -3.41
N VAL A 58 -4.19 5.76 -3.79
CA VAL A 58 -5.08 4.94 -4.58
C VAL A 58 -5.29 5.61 -5.93
N LYS A 59 -5.10 4.84 -7.00
CA LYS A 59 -5.43 5.20 -8.37
C LYS A 59 -6.77 4.56 -8.75
N ILE A 60 -7.70 5.39 -9.21
CA ILE A 60 -9.02 5.00 -9.68
C ILE A 60 -9.16 5.55 -11.10
N LYS A 61 -9.19 4.68 -12.10
CA LYS A 61 -9.06 5.08 -13.51
C LYS A 61 -7.79 5.95 -13.66
N ASP A 62 -7.93 7.19 -14.11
CA ASP A 62 -6.80 8.13 -14.29
C ASP A 62 -6.58 9.07 -13.10
N LYS A 63 -7.41 8.97 -12.05
CA LYS A 63 -7.30 9.85 -10.88
C LYS A 63 -6.48 9.20 -9.78
N LYS A 64 -5.43 9.89 -9.35
CA LYS A 64 -4.60 9.54 -8.19
C LYS A 64 -5.08 10.32 -6.96
N ARG A 65 -5.24 9.64 -5.83
CA ARG A 65 -5.59 10.26 -4.55
C ARG A 65 -4.71 9.68 -3.43
N TYR A 66 -4.04 10.54 -2.68
CA TYR A 66 -3.29 10.11 -1.50
C TYR A 66 -4.24 9.65 -0.40
N VAL A 67 -3.85 8.58 0.28
CA VAL A 67 -4.61 8.04 1.41
C VAL A 67 -4.26 8.81 2.69
N GLU A 68 -5.20 8.83 3.63
CA GLU A 68 -4.95 9.39 4.95
C GLU A 68 -4.06 8.42 5.73
N ARG A 69 -2.96 8.92 6.32
CA ARG A 69 -2.10 8.13 7.19
C ARG A 69 -2.80 7.92 8.53
N ILE A 70 -2.83 6.68 9.00
CA ILE A 70 -3.33 6.34 10.33
C ILE A 70 -2.25 5.57 11.10
N LYS A 71 -2.27 5.66 12.43
CA LYS A 71 -1.38 4.86 13.26
C LYS A 71 -1.86 3.41 13.24
N VAL A 72 -0.96 2.48 12.93
CA VAL A 72 -1.20 1.04 13.16
C VAL A 72 -1.04 0.82 14.66
N SER A 73 -2.07 0.29 15.32
CA SER A 73 -2.15 0.35 16.78
C SER A 73 -1.10 -0.50 17.49
N ASP A 74 -0.51 -1.51 16.85
CA ASP A 74 0.33 -2.48 17.55
C ASP A 74 1.52 -2.91 16.66
N PRO A 75 2.75 -2.47 16.95
CA PRO A 75 3.94 -3.09 16.37
C PRO A 75 4.04 -4.54 16.87
N ILE A 76 4.36 -5.47 15.98
CA ILE A 76 4.66 -6.84 16.39
C ILE A 76 6.00 -6.82 17.12
N GLU A 77 5.95 -7.04 18.43
CA GLU A 77 7.13 -7.18 19.28
C GLU A 77 7.45 -8.66 19.51
N ILE A 78 8.70 -9.05 19.31
CA ILE A 78 9.22 -10.34 19.78
C ILE A 78 10.36 -10.03 20.74
N TRP A 79 10.24 -10.53 21.97
CA TRP A 79 11.24 -10.38 23.02
C TRP A 79 11.58 -8.91 23.34
N GLY A 80 10.59 -8.02 23.29
CA GLY A 80 10.76 -6.59 23.60
C GLY A 80 11.42 -5.77 22.47
N TYR A 81 11.67 -6.39 21.31
CA TYR A 81 12.15 -5.69 20.12
C TYR A 81 11.01 -5.56 19.10
N PRO A 82 10.67 -4.34 18.66
CA PRO A 82 9.73 -4.17 17.57
C PRO A 82 10.35 -4.74 16.31
N ILE A 83 9.75 -5.80 15.76
CA ILE A 83 10.31 -6.47 14.58
C ILE A 83 10.24 -5.57 13.35
N LYS A 84 9.20 -4.75 13.26
CA LYS A 84 8.99 -3.81 12.15
C LYS A 84 8.31 -2.54 12.63
N ASP A 85 8.86 -1.41 12.23
CA ASP A 85 8.26 -0.11 12.49
C ASP A 85 7.07 0.12 11.53
N PHE A 86 5.85 0.12 12.07
CA PHE A 86 4.62 0.41 11.33
C PHE A 86 4.17 1.89 11.44
N ASN A 87 5.02 2.78 11.97
CA ASN A 87 4.67 4.16 12.28
C ASN A 87 4.10 4.95 11.09
N TYR A 88 4.54 4.64 9.87
CA TYR A 88 4.14 5.36 8.65
C TYR A 88 3.36 4.53 7.64
N SER A 89 3.09 3.27 7.95
CA SER A 89 2.56 2.32 6.98
C SER A 89 1.04 2.17 7.01
N GLY A 90 0.38 2.63 8.07
CA GLY A 90 -1.07 2.59 8.20
C GLY A 90 -1.79 3.58 7.28
N PHE A 91 -2.90 3.14 6.69
CA PHE A 91 -3.72 3.99 5.82
C PHE A 91 -5.23 3.84 6.04
N LYS A 92 -5.95 4.91 5.69
CA LYS A 92 -7.41 4.98 5.56
C LYS A 92 -7.80 5.65 4.25
N VAL A 93 -8.76 5.06 3.53
CA VAL A 93 -9.29 5.63 2.30
C VAL A 93 -10.79 5.39 2.17
N ASP A 94 -11.51 6.43 1.77
CA ASP A 94 -12.94 6.36 1.45
C ASP A 94 -13.12 6.32 -0.07
N LEU A 95 -13.65 5.19 -0.56
CA LEU A 95 -13.91 4.94 -1.98
C LEU A 95 -15.42 4.86 -2.20
N PRO A 96 -15.96 5.48 -3.25
CA PRO A 96 -17.34 5.23 -3.64
C PRO A 96 -17.63 3.74 -3.89
N ILE A 97 -18.79 3.25 -3.44
CA ILE A 97 -19.14 1.81 -3.48
C ILE A 97 -19.24 1.25 -4.90
N TRP A 98 -19.50 2.10 -5.89
CA TRP A 98 -19.54 1.74 -7.31
C TRP A 98 -18.16 1.59 -7.96
N HIS A 99 -17.07 1.96 -7.27
CA HIS A 99 -15.73 1.74 -7.81
C HIS A 99 -15.30 0.29 -7.63
N ILE A 100 -15.53 -0.45 -8.72
CA ILE A 100 -15.24 -1.87 -8.85
C ILE A 100 -13.74 -2.18 -8.87
N GLN A 101 -12.91 -1.27 -9.38
CA GLN A 101 -11.47 -1.49 -9.52
C GLN A 101 -10.69 -0.26 -9.08
N PHE A 102 -9.65 -0.50 -8.30
CA PHE A 102 -8.70 0.51 -7.86
C PHE A 102 -7.34 -0.12 -7.59
N GLN A 103 -6.28 0.67 -7.75
CA GLN A 103 -4.91 0.22 -7.56
C GLN A 103 -4.26 1.02 -6.43
N PHE A 104 -3.61 0.34 -5.51
CA PHE A 104 -2.74 1.02 -4.54
C PHE A 104 -1.39 1.34 -5.17
N GLY A 105 -0.74 2.37 -4.67
CA GLY A 105 0.64 2.67 -5.02
C GLY A 105 1.38 3.33 -3.87
N LEU A 106 2.70 3.26 -3.94
CA LEU A 106 3.63 3.91 -3.03
C LEU A 106 4.42 4.96 -3.81
N GLU A 107 4.46 6.18 -3.29
CA GLU A 107 5.34 7.22 -3.79
C GLU A 107 6.40 7.51 -2.73
N THR A 108 7.65 7.35 -3.13
CA THR A 108 8.84 7.72 -2.36
C THR A 108 9.44 8.98 -2.96
N LYS A 109 10.50 9.52 -2.35
CA LYS A 109 11.26 10.65 -2.92
C LYS A 109 11.81 10.41 -4.32
N GLU A 110 12.07 9.15 -4.66
CA GLU A 110 12.80 8.78 -5.87
C GLU A 110 11.89 8.12 -6.91
N VAL A 111 10.85 7.40 -6.47
CA VAL A 111 10.06 6.54 -7.35
C VAL A 111 8.59 6.48 -6.98
N GLN A 112 7.77 6.19 -8.00
CA GLN A 112 6.39 5.78 -7.82
C GLN A 112 6.25 4.30 -8.19
N ILE A 113 5.82 3.50 -7.24
CA ILE A 113 5.66 2.05 -7.38
C ILE A 113 4.16 1.73 -7.38
N SER A 114 3.70 1.12 -8.45
CA SER A 114 2.37 0.54 -8.54
C SER A 114 2.32 -0.73 -7.70
N LEU A 115 1.37 -0.79 -6.76
CA LEU A 115 1.15 -1.94 -5.90
C LEU A 115 -0.12 -2.69 -6.34
N LYS A 116 -0.59 -3.56 -5.45
CA LYS A 116 -1.78 -4.40 -5.55
C LYS A 116 -2.96 -3.68 -6.22
N THR A 117 -3.46 -4.30 -7.28
CA THR A 117 -4.75 -3.95 -7.88
C THR A 117 -5.85 -4.75 -7.21
N ILE A 118 -6.90 -4.05 -6.78
CA ILE A 118 -8.08 -4.68 -6.19
C ILE A 118 -9.22 -4.54 -7.18
N ASN A 119 -9.76 -5.69 -7.60
CA ASN A 119 -10.99 -5.78 -8.37
C ASN A 119 -12.05 -6.47 -7.50
N VAL A 120 -13.15 -5.76 -7.24
CA VAL A 120 -14.24 -6.18 -6.37
C VAL A 120 -15.20 -7.13 -7.12
N ILE A 121 -15.37 -6.98 -8.44
CA ILE A 121 -16.23 -7.85 -9.26
C ILE A 121 -15.70 -9.28 -9.26
N THR A 122 -14.40 -9.47 -9.47
CA THR A 122 -13.82 -10.81 -9.58
C THR A 122 -13.94 -11.60 -8.28
N LYS A 123 -13.82 -10.93 -7.11
CA LYS A 123 -14.07 -11.57 -5.81
C LYS A 123 -15.53 -11.93 -5.59
N PHE A 124 -16.47 -11.08 -6.02
CA PHE A 124 -17.89 -11.38 -5.90
C PHE A 124 -18.32 -12.54 -6.82
N LEU A 125 -17.84 -12.57 -8.06
CA LEU A 125 -18.07 -13.69 -8.99
C LEU A 125 -17.43 -15.00 -8.52
N GLN A 126 -16.27 -14.95 -7.86
CA GLN A 126 -15.66 -16.14 -7.24
C GLN A 126 -16.53 -16.70 -6.12
N MET A 127 -17.13 -15.84 -5.28
CA MET A 127 -18.05 -16.29 -4.23
C MET A 127 -19.33 -16.90 -4.80
N LEU A 128 -19.86 -16.36 -5.90
CA LEU A 128 -21.06 -16.89 -6.56
C LEU A 128 -20.83 -18.22 -7.30
N LYS A 129 -19.62 -18.47 -7.81
CA LYS A 129 -19.29 -19.76 -8.46
C LYS A 129 -19.10 -20.93 -7.49
N ILE A 130 -18.96 -20.65 -6.21
CA ILE A 130 -18.81 -21.66 -5.14
C ILE A 130 -20.18 -21.95 -4.47
N SER A 131 -21.25 -21.27 -4.90
CA SER A 131 -22.64 -21.47 -4.43
C SER A 131 -23.48 -22.28 -5.41
#